data_AF-A0A229YBL1-F1
#
_entry.id   AF-A0A229YBL1-F1
#
_cell.length_a   1.000
_cell.length_b   1.000
_cell.length_c   1.000
_cell.angle_alpha   90.00
_cell.angle_beta   90.00
_cell.angle_gamma   90.00
#
_symmetry.space_group_name_H-M   'P 1'
#
loop_
_entity.id
_entity.type
_entity.pdbx_description
1 polymer ?
#
loop_
_entity_poly.entity_id
_entity_poly.type
_entity_poly.pdbx_seq_one_letter_code
_entity_poly.pdbx_strand_id
1 'polypeptide(L)'
;MNPPQKCAAVVVGAGPAGLAVVGNLLERQLGGKIAWVDPYFQAGRVGRKYREVPSNTKVSFFQAYATGVQPFRAVISSTRMPNAFTTLAKLDQDQTCLLQHGADMVQALTEGIVKSDRVVQCKGYVVAANLAEKTSSWTVRIKSQGSSDEFEVETPKLILCTGSSPTTAPIPVPAHNIQRLDLDIVLKPSELASYLPRDTPLTIAVVGASHSAVLALLNLVDLARSSHPQLRLKWFTRHSLRYAEYMDGWILRDNTGLKGLAADFARQQLEDEVLPTSEAGRFITKVDCSSGKEMAQFKLQLPFCTHIVQAIGFTRDPLPELSVNGSPLQPDFDHETGGFYDQRGRLVKGLYGAGIAFPERTVDPHGNVEYAVGFFKFMKFIKRVCPQWVAA
;
A
#
# COMPACT_ATOMS: atom_id res chain seq x y z
N MET A 1 -24.32 -4.35 -29.54
CA MET A 1 -23.54 -3.86 -28.38
C MET A 1 -24.01 -2.44 -28.11
N ASN A 2 -24.35 -2.11 -26.87
CA ASN A 2 -24.65 -0.72 -26.50
C ASN A 2 -23.38 0.12 -26.67
N PRO A 3 -23.50 1.39 -27.09
CA PRO A 3 -22.34 2.26 -27.21
C PRO A 3 -21.64 2.40 -25.85
N PRO A 4 -20.29 2.49 -25.83
CA PRO A 4 -19.54 2.64 -24.58
C PRO A 4 -19.95 3.92 -23.86
N GLN A 5 -20.00 3.85 -22.53
CA GLN A 5 -20.33 5.00 -21.71
C GLN A 5 -19.18 6.01 -21.75
N LYS A 6 -19.45 7.28 -22.03
CA LYS A 6 -18.42 8.33 -22.07
C LYS A 6 -18.22 8.96 -20.68
N CYS A 7 -16.97 9.01 -20.22
CA CYS A 7 -16.58 9.65 -18.97
C CYS A 7 -15.37 10.58 -19.18
N ALA A 8 -15.29 11.66 -18.40
CA ALA A 8 -14.17 12.60 -18.45
C ALA A 8 -12.86 11.98 -17.93
N ALA A 9 -12.96 11.00 -17.04
CA ALA A 9 -11.84 10.20 -16.56
C ALA A 9 -12.32 8.81 -16.11
N VAL A 10 -11.42 7.83 -16.18
CA VAL A 10 -11.50 6.55 -15.47
C VAL A 10 -10.40 6.52 -14.41
N VAL A 11 -10.76 6.24 -13.16
CA VAL A 11 -9.80 6.03 -12.06
C VAL A 11 -9.90 4.60 -11.58
N VAL A 12 -8.77 3.89 -11.54
CA VAL A 12 -8.70 2.46 -11.17
C VAL A 12 -8.13 2.31 -9.76
N GLY A 13 -8.93 1.78 -8.84
CA GLY A 13 -8.61 1.56 -7.44
C GLY A 13 -9.28 2.59 -6.52
N ALA A 14 -9.88 2.12 -5.42
CA ALA A 14 -10.52 2.94 -4.39
C ALA A 14 -9.76 2.87 -3.05
N GLY A 15 -8.45 2.66 -3.11
CA GLY A 15 -7.55 2.92 -1.98
C GLY A 15 -7.28 4.42 -1.77
N PRO A 16 -6.41 4.78 -0.81
CA PRO A 16 -6.11 6.17 -0.48
C PRO A 16 -5.62 7.01 -1.69
N ALA A 17 -4.86 6.42 -2.61
CA ALA A 17 -4.41 7.12 -3.80
C ALA A 17 -5.56 7.41 -4.78
N GLY A 18 -6.37 6.40 -5.10
CA GLY A 18 -7.50 6.57 -6.02
C GLY A 18 -8.56 7.52 -5.50
N LEU A 19 -8.88 7.45 -4.19
CA LEU A 19 -9.75 8.44 -3.55
C LEU A 19 -9.17 9.86 -3.70
N ALA A 20 -7.88 10.06 -3.45
CA ALA A 20 -7.23 11.36 -3.60
C ALA A 20 -7.27 11.87 -5.05
N VAL A 21 -7.09 10.99 -6.05
CA VAL A 21 -7.26 11.33 -7.48
C VAL A 21 -8.68 11.83 -7.73
N VAL A 22 -9.71 11.05 -7.36
CA VAL A 22 -11.11 11.43 -7.57
C VAL A 22 -11.43 12.77 -6.90
N GLY A 23 -10.98 12.97 -5.64
CA GLY A 23 -11.17 14.22 -4.93
C GLY A 23 -10.56 15.43 -5.64
N ASN A 24 -9.34 15.30 -6.17
CA ASN A 24 -8.68 16.38 -6.92
C ASN A 24 -9.37 16.63 -8.28
N LEU A 25 -9.77 15.59 -9.00
CA LEU A 25 -10.47 15.75 -10.28
C LEU A 25 -11.85 16.42 -10.10
N LEU A 26 -12.56 16.09 -9.03
CA LEU A 26 -13.83 16.74 -8.68
C LEU A 26 -13.64 18.23 -8.33
N GLU A 27 -12.59 18.55 -7.55
CA GLU A 27 -12.23 19.95 -7.20
C GLU A 27 -11.90 20.78 -8.45
N ARG A 28 -11.28 20.16 -9.47
CA ARG A 28 -10.97 20.80 -10.76
C ARG A 28 -12.17 20.92 -11.70
N GLN A 29 -13.30 20.34 -11.33
CA GLN A 29 -14.54 20.39 -12.08
C GLN A 29 -14.44 19.94 -13.55
N LEU A 30 -13.91 18.74 -13.81
CA LEU A 30 -13.95 18.15 -15.15
C LEU A 30 -15.36 18.22 -15.80
N GLY A 31 -15.44 18.60 -17.08
CA GLY A 31 -16.69 18.73 -17.85
C GLY A 31 -17.41 17.41 -18.18
N GLY A 32 -17.53 16.50 -17.21
CA GLY A 32 -18.19 15.20 -17.33
C GLY A 32 -18.09 14.38 -16.05
N LYS A 33 -18.47 13.09 -16.13
CA LYS A 33 -18.42 12.16 -14.99
C LYS A 33 -17.08 11.45 -14.89
N ILE A 34 -16.73 10.99 -13.69
CA ILE A 34 -15.57 10.13 -13.41
C ILE A 34 -16.10 8.71 -13.20
N ALA A 35 -15.67 7.77 -14.04
CA ALA A 35 -15.86 6.35 -13.77
C ALA A 35 -14.81 5.90 -12.76
N TRP A 36 -15.22 5.59 -11.54
CA TRP A 36 -14.33 5.12 -10.50
C TRP A 36 -14.50 3.61 -10.37
N VAL A 37 -13.43 2.85 -10.61
CA VAL A 37 -13.47 1.40 -10.71
C VAL A 37 -12.71 0.80 -9.54
N ASP A 38 -13.40 0.04 -8.69
CA ASP A 38 -12.75 -0.77 -7.66
C ASP A 38 -13.64 -1.98 -7.35
N PRO A 39 -13.07 -3.17 -7.15
CA PRO A 39 -13.88 -4.34 -6.85
C PRO A 39 -14.61 -4.22 -5.51
N TYR A 40 -14.04 -3.59 -4.48
CA TYR A 40 -14.59 -3.67 -3.13
C TYR A 40 -15.10 -2.34 -2.57
N PHE A 41 -14.51 -1.21 -2.96
CA PHE A 41 -14.73 0.11 -2.34
C PHE A 41 -14.57 0.07 -0.82
N GLN A 42 -13.51 -0.62 -0.36
CA GLN A 42 -13.19 -0.89 1.05
C GLN A 42 -11.83 -0.30 1.47
N ALA A 43 -11.54 0.94 1.07
CA ALA A 43 -10.29 1.64 1.37
C ALA A 43 -9.00 0.88 0.94
N GLY A 44 -9.08 0.13 -0.18
CA GLY A 44 -7.97 -0.64 -0.73
C GLY A 44 -7.49 -1.79 0.16
N ARG A 45 -6.20 -2.12 0.08
CA ARG A 45 -5.62 -3.20 0.91
C ARG A 45 -5.54 -2.81 2.39
N VAL A 46 -5.32 -1.53 2.70
CA VAL A 46 -5.25 -1.04 4.08
C VAL A 46 -6.55 -1.34 4.84
N GLY A 47 -7.71 -1.01 4.24
CA GLY A 47 -9.00 -1.30 4.87
C GLY A 47 -9.33 -2.78 4.97
N ARG A 48 -8.85 -3.63 4.04
CA ARG A 48 -9.18 -5.06 4.03
C ARG A 48 -8.24 -5.93 4.85
N LYS A 49 -6.97 -5.55 4.99
CA LYS A 49 -5.90 -6.41 5.53
C LYS A 49 -5.11 -5.80 6.67
N TYR A 50 -5.02 -4.47 6.77
CA TYR A 50 -4.07 -3.82 7.69
C TYR A 50 -4.74 -2.96 8.77
N ARG A 51 -5.99 -3.22 9.13
CA ARG A 51 -6.71 -2.41 10.13
C ARG A 51 -6.03 -2.44 11.51
N GLU A 52 -5.54 -3.60 11.92
CA GLU A 52 -4.83 -3.80 13.21
C GLU A 52 -3.35 -3.41 13.18
N VAL A 53 -2.84 -2.97 12.03
CA VAL A 53 -1.44 -2.58 11.89
C VAL A 53 -1.23 -1.19 12.50
N PRO A 54 -0.27 -1.01 13.41
CA PRO A 54 0.16 0.31 13.86
C PRO A 54 0.68 1.15 12.69
N SER A 55 0.23 2.38 12.57
CA SER A 55 0.70 3.30 11.54
C SER A 55 2.16 3.72 11.82
N ASN A 56 2.89 4.02 10.75
CA ASN A 56 4.15 4.75 10.81
C ASN A 56 3.96 6.25 10.52
N THR A 57 2.70 6.69 10.45
CA THR A 57 2.25 8.03 10.07
C THR A 57 1.49 8.65 11.23
N LYS A 58 1.82 9.90 11.57
CA LYS A 58 1.13 10.64 12.63
C LYS A 58 -0.34 10.89 12.30
N VAL A 59 -1.20 10.96 13.32
CA VAL A 59 -2.64 11.22 13.15
C VAL A 59 -2.91 12.52 12.39
N SER A 60 -2.13 13.58 12.66
CA SER A 60 -2.23 14.86 11.95
C SER A 60 -2.14 14.74 10.43
N PHE A 61 -1.36 13.81 9.89
CA PHE A 61 -1.26 13.59 8.45
C PHE A 61 -2.48 12.88 7.86
N PHE A 62 -3.18 12.03 8.64
CA PHE A 62 -4.48 11.49 8.22
C PHE A 62 -5.53 12.60 8.17
N GLN A 63 -5.53 13.54 9.12
CA GLN A 63 -6.42 14.71 9.06
C GLN A 63 -6.10 15.60 7.85
N ALA A 64 -4.83 15.90 7.62
CA ALA A 64 -4.40 16.73 6.49
C ALA A 64 -4.74 16.09 5.12
N TYR A 65 -4.73 14.76 5.04
CA TYR A 65 -5.27 14.04 3.90
C TYR A 65 -6.78 14.25 3.75
N ALA A 66 -7.55 14.03 4.83
CA ALA A 66 -9.01 14.11 4.81
C ALA A 66 -9.54 15.50 4.44
N THR A 67 -8.84 16.56 4.87
CA THR A 67 -9.22 17.95 4.59
C THR A 67 -8.53 18.51 3.35
N GLY A 68 -7.78 17.70 2.61
CA GLY A 68 -6.93 18.13 1.51
C GLY A 68 -7.69 18.86 0.40
N VAL A 69 -8.85 18.37 -0.01
CA VAL A 69 -9.61 18.91 -1.15
C VAL A 69 -11.04 19.29 -0.75
N GLN A 70 -11.63 20.24 -1.47
CA GLN A 70 -12.97 20.77 -1.20
C GLN A 70 -14.05 19.67 -1.19
N PRO A 71 -14.09 18.69 -2.12
CA PRO A 71 -15.09 17.63 -2.10
C PRO A 71 -15.06 16.81 -0.80
N PHE A 72 -13.88 16.56 -0.24
CA PHE A 72 -13.76 15.84 1.03
C PHE A 72 -14.25 16.68 2.20
N ARG A 73 -13.91 17.98 2.23
CA ARG A 73 -14.41 18.90 3.25
C ARG A 73 -15.94 18.98 3.25
N ALA A 74 -16.57 18.94 2.07
CA ALA A 74 -18.03 18.90 1.93
C ALA A 74 -18.64 17.58 2.45
N VAL A 75 -18.00 16.43 2.22
CA VAL A 75 -18.42 15.16 2.82
C VAL A 75 -18.31 15.24 4.35
N ILE A 76 -17.19 15.73 4.87
CA ILE A 76 -16.97 15.85 6.32
C ILE A 76 -18.05 16.74 6.96
N SER A 77 -18.33 17.91 6.38
CA SER A 77 -19.31 18.86 6.95
C SER A 77 -20.76 18.38 6.89
N SER A 78 -21.09 17.50 5.95
CA SER A 78 -22.44 16.93 5.78
C SER A 78 -22.65 15.58 6.48
N THR A 79 -21.58 14.98 7.03
CA THR A 79 -21.66 13.68 7.70
C THR A 79 -22.09 13.86 9.16
N ARG A 80 -23.20 13.21 9.55
CA ARG A 80 -23.71 13.25 10.93
C ARG A 80 -22.66 12.71 11.92
N MET A 81 -22.58 13.33 13.10
CA MET A 81 -21.69 12.91 14.18
C MET A 81 -22.42 11.96 15.17
N PRO A 82 -21.71 11.01 15.81
CA PRO A 82 -20.27 10.71 15.66
C PRO A 82 -19.97 9.93 14.37
N ASN A 83 -18.76 10.11 13.84
CA ASN A 83 -18.28 9.46 12.62
C ASN A 83 -16.74 9.28 12.62
N ALA A 84 -16.20 8.63 11.58
CA ALA A 84 -14.76 8.36 11.44
C ALA A 84 -13.88 9.61 11.57
N PHE A 85 -14.33 10.76 11.06
CA PHE A 85 -13.59 12.03 11.14
C PHE A 85 -13.50 12.54 12.58
N THR A 86 -14.63 12.53 13.30
CA THR A 86 -14.64 12.94 14.72
C THR A 86 -13.86 11.99 15.61
N THR A 87 -13.83 10.69 15.28
CA THR A 87 -13.00 9.71 16.00
C THR A 87 -11.52 10.01 15.77
N LEU A 88 -11.10 10.20 14.52
CA LEU A 88 -9.72 10.55 14.17
C LEU A 88 -9.28 11.88 14.81
N ALA A 89 -10.20 12.85 14.92
CA ALA A 89 -9.94 14.15 15.52
C ALA A 89 -9.68 14.13 17.04
N LYS A 90 -10.18 13.12 17.74
CA LYS A 90 -10.00 12.95 19.19
C LYS A 90 -8.70 12.25 19.58
N LEU A 91 -8.01 11.64 18.63
CA LEU A 91 -6.71 11.00 18.88
C LEU A 91 -5.62 12.06 19.07
N ASP A 92 -4.50 11.66 19.68
CA ASP A 92 -3.32 12.52 19.77
C ASP A 92 -2.72 12.77 18.37
N GLN A 93 -2.63 14.05 17.99
CA GLN A 93 -2.22 14.47 16.65
C GLN A 93 -0.74 14.27 16.35
N ASP A 94 0.09 14.16 17.41
CA ASP A 94 1.53 13.99 17.30
C ASP A 94 1.98 12.53 17.39
N GLN A 95 1.05 11.62 17.70
CA GLN A 95 1.31 10.19 17.80
C GLN A 95 0.87 9.42 16.55
N THR A 96 1.34 8.17 16.46
CA THR A 96 0.81 7.18 15.51
C THR A 96 -0.47 6.54 16.06
N CYS A 97 -1.25 5.87 15.21
CA CYS A 97 -2.47 5.17 15.60
C CYS A 97 -2.62 3.85 14.85
N LEU A 98 -3.64 3.04 15.14
CA LEU A 98 -3.96 1.91 14.26
C LEU A 98 -4.39 2.42 12.87
N LEU A 99 -3.96 1.73 11.82
CA LEU A 99 -4.34 2.04 10.43
C LEU A 99 -5.86 1.90 10.19
N GLN A 100 -6.58 1.20 11.08
CA GLN A 100 -8.04 1.22 11.13
C GLN A 100 -8.61 2.63 11.05
N HIS A 101 -8.09 3.61 11.80
CA HIS A 101 -8.63 4.97 11.78
C HIS A 101 -8.46 5.64 10.41
N GLY A 102 -7.31 5.41 9.76
CA GLY A 102 -7.08 5.87 8.39
C GLY A 102 -8.00 5.16 7.38
N ALA A 103 -8.22 3.86 7.54
CA ALA A 103 -9.13 3.08 6.70
C ALA A 103 -10.58 3.54 6.84
N ASP A 104 -11.05 3.78 8.07
CA ASP A 104 -12.42 4.24 8.34
C ASP A 104 -12.66 5.66 7.79
N MET A 105 -11.64 6.52 7.88
CA MET A 105 -11.68 7.84 7.27
C MET A 105 -11.77 7.77 5.73
N VAL A 106 -10.96 6.93 5.07
CA VAL A 106 -11.04 6.70 3.61
C VAL A 106 -12.39 6.08 3.21
N GLN A 107 -12.90 5.16 4.01
CA GLN A 107 -14.21 4.53 3.79
C GLN A 107 -15.33 5.57 3.84
N ALA A 108 -15.39 6.38 4.90
CA ALA A 108 -16.41 7.41 5.06
C ALA A 108 -16.36 8.47 3.94
N LEU A 109 -15.14 8.88 3.51
CA LEU A 109 -14.98 9.77 2.35
C LEU A 109 -15.48 9.13 1.06
N THR A 110 -15.13 7.86 0.82
CA THR A 110 -15.57 7.11 -0.35
C THR A 110 -17.10 7.05 -0.41
N GLU A 111 -17.76 6.71 0.71
CA GLU A 111 -19.22 6.66 0.82
C GLU A 111 -19.91 8.00 0.58
N GLY A 112 -19.27 9.11 0.95
CA GLY A 112 -19.76 10.45 0.63
C GLY A 112 -19.57 10.79 -0.85
N ILE A 113 -18.40 10.50 -1.42
CA ILE A 113 -18.02 10.86 -2.78
C ILE A 113 -18.84 10.09 -3.83
N VAL A 114 -19.13 8.81 -3.60
CA VAL A 114 -19.93 8.00 -4.55
C VAL A 114 -21.39 8.47 -4.67
N LYS A 115 -21.87 9.33 -3.75
CA LYS A 115 -23.21 9.96 -3.84
C LYS A 115 -23.25 11.12 -4.82
N SER A 116 -22.10 11.62 -5.26
CA SER A 116 -22.01 12.68 -6.27
C SER A 116 -22.52 12.17 -7.63
N ASP A 117 -23.38 12.94 -8.29
CA ASP A 117 -23.86 12.68 -9.65
C ASP A 117 -22.75 12.70 -10.71
N ARG A 118 -21.60 13.27 -10.35
CA ARG A 118 -20.36 13.33 -11.14
C ARG A 118 -19.49 12.09 -11.02
N VAL A 119 -19.82 11.15 -10.14
CA VAL A 119 -19.07 9.90 -9.98
C VAL A 119 -19.95 8.73 -10.40
N VAL A 120 -19.42 7.89 -11.29
CA VAL A 120 -20.03 6.61 -11.65
C VAL A 120 -19.25 5.53 -10.92
N GLN A 121 -19.88 4.91 -9.94
CA GLN A 121 -19.27 3.82 -9.19
C GLN A 121 -19.33 2.52 -10.01
N CYS A 122 -18.17 1.97 -10.35
CA CYS A 122 -18.04 0.73 -11.10
C CYS A 122 -17.42 -0.36 -10.22
N LYS A 123 -18.24 -1.25 -9.67
CA LYS A 123 -17.75 -2.40 -8.88
C LYS A 123 -17.19 -3.47 -9.81
N GLY A 124 -15.87 -3.52 -9.96
CA GLY A 124 -15.25 -4.43 -10.91
C GLY A 124 -13.75 -4.26 -11.06
N TYR A 125 -13.21 -4.90 -12.10
CA TYR A 125 -11.80 -4.90 -12.44
C TYR A 125 -11.63 -4.33 -13.85
N VAL A 126 -10.69 -3.40 -14.03
CA VAL A 126 -10.23 -3.10 -15.39
C VAL A 126 -9.39 -4.28 -15.87
N VAL A 127 -9.78 -4.87 -17.00
CA VAL A 127 -9.09 -6.02 -17.57
C VAL A 127 -8.25 -5.64 -18.78
N ALA A 128 -8.67 -4.63 -19.54
CA ALA A 128 -7.88 -4.07 -20.63
C ALA A 128 -8.22 -2.59 -20.87
N ALA A 129 -7.29 -1.85 -21.48
CA ALA A 129 -7.54 -0.52 -22.01
C ALA A 129 -6.73 -0.29 -23.30
N ASN A 130 -7.40 0.22 -24.33
CA ASN A 130 -6.79 0.55 -25.62
C ASN A 130 -6.88 2.04 -25.90
N LEU A 131 -5.75 2.68 -26.20
CA LEU A 131 -5.68 4.06 -26.67
C LEU A 131 -5.87 4.12 -28.19
N ALA A 132 -6.85 4.88 -28.65
CA ALA A 132 -6.95 5.30 -30.04
C ALA A 132 -6.18 6.61 -30.25
N GLU A 133 -5.00 6.58 -30.91
CA GLU A 133 -4.12 7.76 -31.00
C GLU A 133 -4.78 8.94 -31.74
N LYS A 134 -5.54 8.65 -32.81
CA LYS A 134 -6.18 9.68 -33.64
C LYS A 134 -7.15 10.56 -32.85
N THR A 135 -7.86 9.98 -31.89
CA THR A 135 -8.83 10.69 -31.05
C THR A 135 -8.29 10.98 -29.65
N SER A 136 -7.10 10.45 -29.32
CA SER A 136 -6.52 10.49 -27.97
C SER A 136 -7.51 10.04 -26.89
N SER A 137 -8.29 9.00 -27.20
CA SER A 137 -9.32 8.44 -26.32
C SER A 137 -9.00 6.99 -25.98
N TRP A 138 -9.14 6.66 -24.71
CA TRP A 138 -9.08 5.31 -24.18
C TRP A 138 -10.44 4.64 -24.25
N THR A 139 -10.47 3.39 -24.68
CA THR A 139 -11.58 2.47 -24.44
C THR A 139 -11.16 1.51 -23.34
N VAL A 140 -11.84 1.57 -22.20
CA VAL A 140 -11.50 0.81 -20.98
C VAL A 140 -12.54 -0.28 -20.78
N ARG A 141 -12.09 -1.53 -20.74
CA ARG A 141 -12.93 -2.72 -20.55
C ARG A 141 -12.93 -3.11 -19.08
N ILE A 142 -14.13 -3.11 -18.49
CA ILE A 142 -14.35 -3.37 -17.06
C ILE A 142 -15.16 -4.65 -16.91
N LYS A 143 -14.61 -5.61 -16.17
CA LYS A 143 -15.31 -6.82 -15.74
C LYS A 143 -16.03 -6.56 -14.43
N SER A 144 -17.34 -6.78 -14.40
CA SER A 144 -18.16 -6.59 -13.21
C SER A 144 -17.76 -7.56 -12.10
N GLN A 145 -17.73 -7.10 -10.85
CA GLN A 145 -17.42 -7.97 -9.72
C GLN A 145 -18.51 -9.05 -9.56
N GLY A 146 -18.11 -10.32 -9.47
CA GLY A 146 -19.04 -11.43 -9.26
C GLY A 146 -19.82 -11.86 -10.50
N SER A 147 -19.53 -11.29 -11.68
CA SER A 147 -20.11 -11.70 -12.97
C SER A 147 -19.01 -11.93 -14.01
N SER A 148 -19.35 -12.64 -15.08
CA SER A 148 -18.57 -12.69 -16.32
C SER A 148 -18.83 -11.48 -17.23
N ASP A 149 -19.82 -10.65 -16.92
CA ASP A 149 -20.21 -9.52 -17.74
C ASP A 149 -19.12 -8.44 -17.78
N GLU A 150 -18.87 -7.94 -18.99
CA GLU A 150 -17.95 -6.86 -19.26
C GLU A 150 -18.67 -5.70 -19.96
N PHE A 151 -18.24 -4.49 -19.66
CA PHE A 151 -18.73 -3.28 -20.30
C PHE A 151 -17.57 -2.32 -20.57
N GLU A 152 -17.79 -1.36 -21.45
CA GLU A 152 -16.77 -0.44 -21.90
C GLU A 152 -17.09 1.01 -21.51
N VAL A 153 -16.03 1.72 -21.11
CA VAL A 153 -16.05 3.16 -20.85
C VAL A 153 -15.05 3.84 -21.77
N GLU A 154 -15.49 4.85 -22.50
CA GLU A 154 -14.62 5.73 -23.27
C GLU A 154 -14.20 6.94 -22.43
N THR A 155 -12.92 7.28 -22.47
CA THR A 155 -12.39 8.41 -21.70
C THR A 155 -11.12 9.00 -22.28
N PRO A 156 -10.88 10.32 -22.17
CA PRO A 156 -9.59 10.90 -22.51
C PRO A 156 -8.51 10.62 -21.45
N LYS A 157 -8.88 10.17 -20.24
CA LYS A 157 -7.93 10.01 -19.12
C LYS A 157 -8.15 8.70 -18.36
N LEU A 158 -7.13 7.86 -18.32
CA LEU A 158 -7.05 6.65 -17.52
C LEU A 158 -6.00 6.82 -16.43
N ILE A 159 -6.42 6.78 -15.16
CA ILE A 159 -5.55 6.93 -14.01
C ILE A 159 -5.48 5.63 -13.22
N LEU A 160 -4.29 5.04 -13.13
CA LEU A 160 -4.02 3.77 -12.48
C LEU A 160 -3.57 3.99 -11.02
N CYS A 161 -4.39 3.57 -10.07
CA CYS A 161 -4.09 3.51 -8.63
C CYS A 161 -4.21 2.07 -8.12
N THR A 162 -3.62 1.12 -8.86
CA THR A 162 -3.87 -0.32 -8.76
C THR A 162 -3.38 -0.97 -7.46
N GLY A 163 -2.47 -0.30 -6.74
CA GLY A 163 -1.94 -0.79 -5.47
C GLY A 163 -0.82 -1.82 -5.63
N SER A 164 -0.43 -2.40 -4.51
CA SER A 164 0.65 -3.36 -4.39
C SER A 164 0.29 -4.42 -3.35
N SER A 165 0.90 -5.60 -3.50
CA SER A 165 0.79 -6.73 -2.57
C SER A 165 2.17 -7.08 -1.99
N PRO A 166 2.24 -7.75 -0.82
CA PRO A 166 3.50 -8.27 -0.30
C PRO A 166 4.27 -9.05 -1.36
N THR A 167 5.56 -8.76 -1.53
CA THR A 167 6.39 -9.43 -2.52
C THR A 167 6.51 -10.92 -2.17
N THR A 168 6.14 -11.77 -3.13
CA THR A 168 6.28 -13.22 -3.02
C THR A 168 7.52 -13.66 -3.78
N ALA A 169 8.51 -14.21 -3.08
CA ALA A 169 9.70 -14.82 -3.68
C ALA A 169 9.70 -16.34 -3.43
N PRO A 170 10.29 -17.17 -4.30
CA PRO A 170 10.41 -18.61 -4.04
C PRO A 170 11.04 -18.90 -2.67
N ILE A 171 10.66 -20.02 -2.04
CA ILE A 171 11.31 -20.47 -0.81
C ILE A 171 12.75 -20.88 -1.19
N PRO A 172 13.80 -20.33 -0.55
CA PRO A 172 15.18 -20.54 -0.98
C PRO A 172 15.66 -22.01 -0.96
N VAL A 173 15.02 -22.87 -0.16
CA VAL A 173 15.37 -24.29 0.01
C VAL A 173 14.14 -25.19 -0.21
N PRO A 174 13.64 -25.33 -1.45
CA PRO A 174 12.33 -25.92 -1.74
C PRO A 174 12.24 -27.42 -1.42
N ALA A 175 13.37 -28.11 -1.25
CA ALA A 175 13.42 -29.53 -0.88
C ALA A 175 12.92 -29.83 0.55
N HIS A 176 12.63 -28.80 1.35
CA HIS A 176 12.14 -28.94 2.72
C HIS A 176 10.67 -28.51 2.80
N ASN A 177 9.88 -29.22 3.61
CA ASN A 177 8.46 -28.96 3.84
C ASN A 177 8.24 -27.72 4.73
N ILE A 178 8.67 -26.55 4.26
CA ILE A 178 8.47 -25.27 4.94
C ILE A 178 7.22 -24.61 4.37
N GLN A 179 6.27 -24.27 5.24
CA GLN A 179 5.05 -23.61 4.82
C GLN A 179 5.25 -22.09 4.73
N ARG A 180 4.70 -21.46 3.69
CA ARG A 180 4.67 -20.00 3.63
C ARG A 180 3.60 -19.49 4.59
N LEU A 181 3.99 -18.57 5.46
CA LEU A 181 3.06 -17.78 6.26
C LEU A 181 2.91 -16.40 5.60
N ASP A 182 1.70 -16.11 5.12
CA ASP A 182 1.40 -14.85 4.41
C ASP A 182 1.63 -13.65 5.32
N LEU A 183 2.35 -12.64 4.83
CA LEU A 183 2.63 -11.42 5.59
C LEU A 183 1.34 -10.69 6.02
N ASP A 184 0.28 -10.74 5.22
CA ASP A 184 -1.02 -10.15 5.59
C ASP A 184 -1.61 -10.81 6.83
N ILE A 185 -1.44 -12.13 6.98
CA ILE A 185 -1.89 -12.87 8.16
C ILE A 185 -1.03 -12.47 9.36
N VAL A 186 0.29 -12.42 9.19
CA VAL A 186 1.22 -12.08 10.29
C VAL A 186 1.00 -10.66 10.82
N LEU A 187 0.63 -9.72 9.96
CA LEU A 187 0.38 -8.34 10.34
C LEU A 187 -1.00 -8.11 10.97
N LYS A 188 -1.83 -9.15 11.12
CA LYS A 188 -3.16 -9.09 11.71
C LYS A 188 -3.25 -9.99 12.95
N PRO A 189 -2.94 -9.49 14.15
CA PRO A 189 -2.85 -10.29 15.37
C PRO A 189 -4.08 -11.18 15.63
N SER A 190 -5.30 -10.67 15.41
CA SER A 190 -6.52 -11.44 15.65
C SER A 190 -6.62 -12.68 14.74
N GLU A 191 -6.12 -12.59 13.50
CA GLU A 191 -6.15 -13.68 12.53
C GLU A 191 -4.97 -14.64 12.77
N LEU A 192 -3.77 -14.09 12.98
CA LEU A 192 -2.56 -14.86 13.24
C LEU A 192 -2.70 -15.83 14.43
N ALA A 193 -3.32 -15.36 15.52
CA ALA A 193 -3.52 -16.16 16.74
C ALA A 193 -4.42 -17.39 16.53
N SER A 194 -5.29 -17.35 15.51
CA SER A 194 -6.19 -18.44 15.14
C SER A 194 -5.62 -19.32 14.03
N TYR A 195 -4.75 -18.75 13.18
CA TYR A 195 -4.15 -19.42 12.04
C TYR A 195 -3.09 -20.45 12.46
N LEU A 196 -2.25 -20.10 13.44
CA LEU A 196 -1.17 -20.97 13.89
C LEU A 196 -1.64 -21.97 14.96
N PRO A 197 -1.27 -23.26 14.86
CA PRO A 197 -1.60 -24.25 15.88
C PRO A 197 -0.95 -23.89 17.23
N ARG A 198 -1.69 -24.07 18.32
CA ARG A 198 -1.27 -23.68 19.68
C ARG A 198 -0.49 -24.77 20.40
N ASP A 199 -0.84 -26.02 20.13
CA ASP A 199 -0.38 -27.19 20.90
C ASP A 199 0.78 -27.94 20.23
N THR A 200 1.37 -27.37 19.18
CA THR A 200 2.53 -27.95 18.51
C THR A 200 3.72 -26.99 18.49
N PRO A 201 4.96 -27.50 18.57
CA PRO A 201 6.14 -26.67 18.41
C PRO A 201 6.18 -26.03 17.02
N LEU A 202 6.39 -24.72 16.99
CA LEU A 202 6.53 -23.95 15.76
C LEU A 202 7.86 -23.21 15.77
N THR A 203 8.61 -23.36 14.68
CA THR A 203 9.77 -22.49 14.41
C THR A 203 9.47 -21.70 13.14
N ILE A 204 9.40 -20.38 13.25
CA ILE A 204 9.06 -19.49 12.12
C ILE A 204 10.27 -18.68 11.72
N ALA A 205 10.66 -18.80 10.45
CA ALA A 205 11.68 -17.95 9.84
C ALA A 205 11.07 -16.61 9.42
N VAL A 206 11.62 -15.50 9.92
CA VAL A 206 11.24 -14.15 9.52
C VAL A 206 12.37 -13.54 8.69
N VAL A 207 12.11 -13.23 7.43
CA VAL A 207 13.10 -12.63 6.52
C VAL A 207 12.81 -11.15 6.32
N GLY A 208 13.79 -10.30 6.63
CA GLY A 208 13.71 -8.85 6.48
C GLY A 208 13.95 -8.09 7.79
N ALA A 209 14.24 -6.79 7.69
CA ALA A 209 14.50 -5.91 8.84
C ALA A 209 13.81 -4.53 8.70
N SER A 210 12.83 -4.43 7.80
CA SER A 210 12.04 -3.22 7.57
C SER A 210 10.85 -3.15 8.53
N HIS A 211 10.04 -2.09 8.42
CA HIS A 211 8.89 -1.86 9.29
C HIS A 211 7.93 -3.06 9.41
N SER A 212 7.53 -3.67 8.29
CA SER A 212 6.67 -4.87 8.31
C SER A 212 7.34 -6.08 8.93
N ALA A 213 8.66 -6.25 8.78
CA ALA A 213 9.39 -7.36 9.39
C ALA A 213 9.44 -7.22 10.91
N VAL A 214 9.68 -6.00 11.40
CA VAL A 214 9.70 -5.70 12.84
C VAL A 214 8.32 -5.87 13.47
N LEU A 215 7.25 -5.43 12.81
CA LEU A 215 5.89 -5.68 13.27
C LEU A 215 5.53 -7.17 13.24
N ALA A 216 6.01 -7.92 12.25
CA ALA A 216 5.84 -9.37 12.22
C ALA A 216 6.52 -10.04 13.43
N LEU A 217 7.75 -9.63 13.77
CA LEU A 217 8.43 -10.12 14.97
C LEU A 217 7.67 -9.75 16.24
N LEU A 218 7.20 -8.51 16.36
CA LEU A 218 6.41 -8.05 17.50
C LEU A 218 5.18 -8.96 17.71
N ASN A 219 4.35 -9.12 16.68
CA ASN A 219 3.14 -9.92 16.77
C ASN A 219 3.44 -11.40 17.11
N LEU A 220 4.50 -11.96 16.52
CA LEU A 220 4.90 -13.36 16.78
C LEU A 220 5.49 -13.55 18.19
N VAL A 221 6.26 -12.58 18.70
CA VAL A 221 6.75 -12.60 20.09
C VAL A 221 5.58 -12.50 21.07
N ASP A 222 4.60 -11.63 20.80
CA ASP A 222 3.42 -11.51 21.66
C ASP A 222 2.60 -12.81 21.69
N LEU A 223 2.48 -13.53 20.57
CA LEU A 223 1.90 -14.88 20.57
C LEU A 223 2.74 -15.87 21.38
N ALA A 224 4.07 -15.87 21.20
CA ALA A 224 4.96 -16.76 21.93
C ALA A 224 4.89 -16.57 23.46
N ARG A 225 4.61 -15.34 23.89
CA ARG A 225 4.44 -14.97 25.31
C ARG A 225 3.07 -15.33 25.88
N SER A 226 2.05 -15.43 25.03
CA SER A 226 0.65 -15.52 25.48
C SER A 226 0.01 -16.87 25.17
N SER A 227 -0.24 -17.17 23.90
CA SER A 227 -1.04 -18.32 23.46
C SER A 227 -0.24 -19.45 22.82
N HIS A 228 1.02 -19.23 22.46
CA HIS A 228 1.86 -20.18 21.71
C HIS A 228 3.22 -20.38 22.39
N PRO A 229 3.29 -20.94 23.61
CA PRO A 229 4.52 -20.96 24.43
C PRO A 229 5.71 -21.72 23.79
N GLN A 230 5.42 -22.61 22.84
CA GLN A 230 6.42 -23.38 22.09
C GLN A 230 6.86 -22.70 20.78
N LEU A 231 6.33 -21.52 20.44
CA LEU A 231 6.73 -20.76 19.27
C LEU A 231 8.15 -20.22 19.45
N ARG A 232 9.01 -20.44 18.44
CA ARG A 232 10.36 -19.90 18.33
C ARG A 232 10.56 -19.24 16.98
N LEU A 233 11.44 -18.26 16.95
CA LEU A 233 11.65 -17.40 15.79
C LEU A 233 13.11 -17.44 15.36
N LYS A 234 13.34 -17.56 14.05
CA LYS A 234 14.65 -17.32 13.44
C LYS A 234 14.56 -16.07 12.57
N TRP A 235 15.27 -15.02 12.95
CA TRP A 235 15.18 -13.73 12.28
C TRP A 235 16.39 -13.49 11.36
N PHE A 236 16.17 -13.45 10.05
CA PHE A 236 17.21 -13.34 9.03
C PHE A 236 17.36 -11.88 8.57
N THR A 237 18.53 -11.30 8.82
CA THR A 237 18.81 -9.87 8.53
C THR A 237 20.07 -9.67 7.71
N ARG A 238 20.02 -8.78 6.71
CA ARG A 238 21.17 -8.42 5.87
C ARG A 238 21.94 -7.17 6.35
N HIS A 239 21.31 -6.36 7.19
CA HIS A 239 21.83 -5.09 7.66
C HIS A 239 21.26 -4.77 9.04
N SER A 240 21.93 -3.90 9.78
CA SER A 240 21.44 -3.31 11.03
C SER A 240 20.13 -2.56 10.81
N LEU A 241 19.32 -2.47 11.86
CA LEU A 241 18.06 -1.74 11.84
C LEU A 241 18.29 -0.26 11.49
N ARG A 242 17.38 0.31 10.73
CA ARG A 242 17.46 1.72 10.27
C ARG A 242 16.25 2.47 10.77
N TYR A 243 16.48 3.58 11.45
CA TYR A 243 15.42 4.42 12.00
C TYR A 243 15.19 5.64 11.12
N ALA A 244 13.97 6.16 11.18
CA ALA A 244 13.69 7.49 10.70
C ALA A 244 14.20 8.51 11.72
N GLU A 245 14.91 9.53 11.25
CA GLU A 245 15.51 10.56 12.09
C GLU A 245 14.85 11.91 11.77
N TYR A 246 14.28 12.56 12.77
CA TYR A 246 13.65 13.86 12.61
C TYR A 246 14.71 14.94 12.55
N MET A 247 14.76 15.64 11.42
CA MET A 247 15.66 16.76 11.15
C MET A 247 14.87 18.08 11.21
N ASP A 248 15.55 19.21 10.99
CA ASP A 248 14.88 20.50 10.89
C ASP A 248 14.05 20.60 9.61
N GLY A 249 12.73 20.40 9.74
CA GLY A 249 11.77 20.50 8.64
C GLY A 249 11.64 19.29 7.71
N TRP A 250 12.43 18.22 7.92
CA TRP A 250 12.37 16.97 7.13
C TRP A 250 12.71 15.74 7.96
N ILE A 251 12.61 14.54 7.36
CA ILE A 251 12.88 13.26 8.04
C ILE A 251 13.86 12.47 7.18
N LEU A 252 15.00 12.08 7.76
CA LEU A 252 15.94 11.17 7.10
C LEU A 252 15.37 9.75 7.15
N ARG A 253 15.41 9.04 6.01
CA ARG A 253 14.77 7.73 5.81
C ARG A 253 13.27 7.77 6.13
N ASP A 254 12.58 8.79 5.63
CA ASP A 254 11.16 9.01 5.88
C ASP A 254 10.28 7.85 5.35
N ASN A 255 10.69 7.19 4.27
CA ASN A 255 9.93 6.10 3.65
C ASN A 255 10.45 4.72 4.04
N THR A 256 11.72 4.63 4.44
CA THR A 256 12.41 3.35 4.66
C THR A 256 12.78 3.07 6.11
N GLY A 257 12.82 4.09 6.97
CA GLY A 257 13.19 3.99 8.37
C GLY A 257 12.04 3.56 9.28
N LEU A 258 12.39 2.87 10.38
CA LEU A 258 11.46 2.48 11.44
C LEU A 258 10.91 3.71 12.18
N LYS A 259 9.62 3.67 12.51
CA LYS A 259 8.87 4.71 13.23
C LYS A 259 7.83 4.10 14.16
N GLY A 260 7.34 4.89 15.11
CA GLY A 260 6.27 4.52 16.03
C GLY A 260 6.56 3.20 16.74
N LEU A 261 5.53 2.39 16.95
CA LEU A 261 5.62 1.15 17.72
C LEU A 261 6.71 0.19 17.21
N ALA A 262 6.93 0.11 15.90
CA ALA A 262 7.99 -0.74 15.36
C ALA A 262 9.39 -0.24 15.77
N ALA A 263 9.64 1.08 15.74
CA ALA A 263 10.90 1.63 16.19
C ALA A 263 11.11 1.41 17.69
N ASP A 264 10.06 1.60 18.49
CA ASP A 264 10.13 1.44 19.94
C ASP A 264 10.41 -0.02 20.32
N PHE A 265 9.67 -0.96 19.71
CA PHE A 265 9.93 -2.39 19.89
C PHE A 265 11.35 -2.77 19.46
N ALA A 266 11.80 -2.28 18.30
CA ALA A 266 13.14 -2.58 17.81
C ALA A 266 14.23 -2.13 18.77
N ARG A 267 14.18 -0.88 19.26
CA ARG A 267 15.15 -0.35 20.23
C ARG A 267 15.13 -1.10 21.56
N GLN A 268 13.94 -1.46 22.03
CA GLN A 268 13.78 -2.08 23.35
C GLN A 268 14.08 -3.59 23.35
N GLN A 269 14.02 -4.25 22.20
CA GLN A 269 13.98 -5.72 22.14
C GLN A 269 14.87 -6.35 21.06
N LEU A 270 15.25 -5.64 20.00
CA LEU A 270 15.85 -6.25 18.80
C LEU A 270 17.27 -5.79 18.45
N GLU A 271 17.75 -4.69 19.03
CA GLU A 271 19.13 -4.22 18.80
C GLU A 271 20.15 -5.29 19.21
N ASP A 272 21.32 -5.30 18.56
CA ASP A 272 22.31 -6.37 18.74
C ASP A 272 22.80 -6.50 20.18
N GLU A 273 22.98 -5.37 20.86
CA GLU A 273 23.36 -5.30 22.27
C GLU A 273 22.19 -5.59 23.24
N VAL A 274 20.94 -5.44 22.78
CA VAL A 274 19.74 -5.59 23.61
C VAL A 274 19.15 -7.00 23.51
N LEU A 275 19.04 -7.52 22.29
CA LEU A 275 18.34 -8.76 21.98
C LEU A 275 18.75 -9.93 22.90
N PRO A 276 20.05 -10.21 23.17
CA PRO A 276 20.45 -11.34 24.00
C PRO A 276 19.90 -11.35 25.44
N THR A 277 19.57 -10.16 25.97
CA THR A 277 19.08 -10.00 27.36
C THR A 277 17.62 -9.57 27.43
N SER A 278 17.02 -9.20 26.29
CA SER A 278 15.63 -8.79 26.19
C SER A 278 14.64 -9.96 26.35
N GLU A 279 13.38 -9.62 26.64
CA GLU A 279 12.29 -10.61 26.66
C GLU A 279 12.10 -11.27 25.28
N ALA A 280 12.20 -10.50 24.19
CA ALA A 280 12.10 -11.05 22.84
C ALA A 280 13.22 -12.05 22.51
N GLY A 281 14.42 -11.83 23.06
CA GLY A 281 15.58 -12.73 22.93
C GLY A 281 15.34 -14.16 23.43
N ARG A 282 14.38 -14.34 24.35
CA ARG A 282 13.94 -15.67 24.82
C ARG A 282 13.30 -16.51 23.73
N PHE A 283 12.77 -15.86 22.68
CA PHE A 283 12.03 -16.48 21.59
C PHE A 283 12.74 -16.35 20.23
N ILE A 284 13.55 -15.30 20.05
CA ILE A 284 14.21 -14.96 18.79
C ILE A 284 15.67 -15.40 18.80
N THR A 285 16.06 -16.13 17.76
CA THR A 285 17.46 -16.29 17.35
C THR A 285 17.71 -15.45 16.11
N LYS A 286 18.57 -14.43 16.21
CA LYS A 286 18.99 -13.62 15.06
C LYS A 286 20.01 -14.38 14.20
N VAL A 287 19.85 -14.29 12.88
CA VAL A 287 20.68 -14.95 11.87
C VAL A 287 21.26 -13.88 10.96
N ASP A 288 22.59 -13.74 11.00
CA ASP A 288 23.33 -12.79 10.17
C ASP A 288 23.42 -13.28 8.71
N CYS A 289 22.71 -12.59 7.82
CA CYS A 289 22.72 -12.81 6.37
C CYS A 289 23.51 -11.73 5.61
N SER A 290 24.27 -10.88 6.31
CA SER A 290 25.13 -9.87 5.68
C SER A 290 26.26 -10.50 4.86
N SER A 291 26.94 -9.67 4.06
CA SER A 291 28.19 -10.06 3.37
C SER A 291 28.09 -11.34 2.53
N GLY A 292 26.96 -11.52 1.82
CA GLY A 292 26.75 -12.66 0.92
C GLY A 292 26.45 -14.00 1.61
N LYS A 293 26.31 -14.03 2.93
CA LYS A 293 26.05 -15.26 3.71
C LYS A 293 24.61 -15.78 3.58
N GLU A 294 23.70 -14.99 3.01
CA GLU A 294 22.26 -15.24 3.00
C GLU A 294 21.87 -16.66 2.59
N MET A 295 22.31 -17.11 1.40
CA MET A 295 21.95 -18.45 0.91
C MET A 295 22.55 -19.58 1.77
N ALA A 296 23.76 -19.38 2.31
CA ALA A 296 24.39 -20.36 3.20
C ALA A 296 23.60 -20.48 4.52
N GLN A 297 23.17 -19.34 5.09
CA GLN A 297 22.32 -19.34 6.28
C GLN A 297 20.95 -19.95 6.01
N PHE A 298 20.35 -19.70 4.85
CA PHE A 298 19.10 -20.36 4.48
C PHE A 298 19.24 -21.88 4.45
N LYS A 299 20.28 -22.40 3.78
CA LYS A 299 20.56 -23.86 3.75
C LYS A 299 20.79 -24.45 5.12
N LEU A 300 21.45 -23.72 6.02
CA LEU A 300 21.76 -24.18 7.37
C LEU A 300 20.54 -24.12 8.30
N GLN A 301 19.77 -23.05 8.26
CA GLN A 301 18.82 -22.70 9.32
C GLN A 301 17.36 -23.05 8.99
N LEU A 302 16.97 -22.93 7.72
CA LEU A 302 15.59 -23.15 7.27
C LEU A 302 15.10 -24.61 7.39
N PRO A 303 15.95 -25.67 7.28
CA PRO A 303 15.51 -27.04 7.52
C PRO A 303 14.88 -27.28 8.91
N PHE A 304 15.17 -26.42 9.88
CA PHE A 304 14.63 -26.46 11.24
C PHE A 304 13.39 -25.57 11.42
N CYS A 305 12.88 -24.95 10.36
CA CYS A 305 11.74 -24.06 10.38
C CYS A 305 10.50 -24.76 9.84
N THR A 306 9.38 -24.60 10.53
CA THR A 306 8.05 -25.06 10.09
C THR A 306 7.43 -24.10 9.08
N HIS A 307 7.65 -22.80 9.28
CA HIS A 307 7.10 -21.74 8.44
C HIS A 307 8.15 -20.71 8.06
N ILE A 308 7.86 -19.96 7.01
CA ILE A 308 8.62 -18.79 6.59
C ILE A 308 7.68 -17.63 6.25
N VAL A 309 7.97 -16.44 6.82
CA VAL A 309 7.38 -15.16 6.42
C VAL A 309 8.46 -14.30 5.77
N GLN A 310 8.17 -13.79 4.58
CA GLN A 310 9.06 -12.91 3.83
C GLN A 310 8.51 -11.48 3.85
N ALA A 311 9.11 -10.62 4.68
CA ALA A 311 8.79 -9.20 4.77
C ALA A 311 9.80 -8.36 3.96
N ILE A 312 9.87 -8.66 2.66
CA ILE A 312 10.93 -8.18 1.75
C ILE A 312 10.50 -7.03 0.83
N GLY A 313 9.35 -6.41 1.13
CA GLY A 313 8.80 -5.30 0.36
C GLY A 313 7.45 -5.62 -0.26
N PHE A 314 7.00 -4.72 -1.12
CA PHE A 314 5.74 -4.81 -1.84
C PHE A 314 6.01 -4.72 -3.34
N THR A 315 5.30 -5.55 -4.11
CA THR A 315 5.33 -5.53 -5.56
C THR A 315 4.02 -4.95 -6.07
N ARG A 316 4.11 -4.07 -7.07
CA ARG A 316 2.94 -3.52 -7.76
C ARG A 316 2.02 -4.63 -8.25
N ASP A 317 0.72 -4.47 -8.02
CA ASP A 317 -0.27 -5.40 -8.55
C ASP A 317 -0.29 -5.35 -10.09
N PRO A 318 -0.60 -6.46 -10.79
CA PRO A 318 -0.59 -6.48 -12.24
C PRO A 318 -1.43 -5.36 -12.86
N LEU A 319 -0.91 -4.77 -13.93
CA LEU A 319 -1.67 -3.80 -14.71
C LEU A 319 -2.70 -4.51 -15.59
N PRO A 320 -3.81 -3.85 -15.95
CA PRO A 320 -4.64 -4.34 -17.05
C PRO A 320 -3.82 -4.46 -18.33
N GLU A 321 -4.31 -5.24 -19.30
CA GLU A 321 -3.72 -5.25 -20.63
C GLU A 321 -3.81 -3.84 -21.24
N LEU A 322 -2.68 -3.24 -21.59
CA LEU A 322 -2.64 -1.92 -22.20
C LEU A 322 -2.23 -2.05 -23.65
N SER A 323 -2.87 -1.26 -24.52
CA SER A 323 -2.54 -1.21 -25.94
C SER A 323 -2.74 0.16 -26.56
N VAL A 324 -2.08 0.39 -27.69
CA VAL A 324 -2.22 1.59 -28.53
C VAL A 324 -2.57 1.14 -29.94
N ASN A 325 -3.73 1.54 -30.44
CA ASN A 325 -4.29 1.08 -31.73
C ASN A 325 -4.22 -0.47 -31.88
N GLY A 326 -4.52 -1.20 -30.81
CA GLY A 326 -4.49 -2.67 -30.77
C GLY A 326 -3.11 -3.30 -30.56
N SER A 327 -2.02 -2.52 -30.60
CA SER A 327 -0.67 -3.04 -30.34
C SER A 327 -0.33 -3.00 -28.84
N PRO A 328 0.24 -4.06 -28.24
CA PRO A 328 0.55 -4.08 -26.81
C PRO A 328 1.45 -2.92 -26.38
N LEU A 329 1.14 -2.33 -25.22
CA LEU A 329 1.88 -1.26 -24.58
C LEU A 329 2.50 -1.76 -23.27
N GLN A 330 3.82 -1.64 -23.15
CA GLN A 330 4.53 -1.76 -21.88
C GLN A 330 4.98 -0.36 -21.45
N PRO A 331 4.21 0.32 -20.59
CA PRO A 331 4.49 1.70 -20.26
C PRO A 331 5.54 1.80 -19.15
N ASP A 332 6.44 2.76 -19.27
CA ASP A 332 7.38 3.16 -18.22
C ASP A 332 6.84 4.36 -17.45
N PHE A 333 6.92 4.34 -16.12
CA PHE A 333 6.27 5.34 -15.28
C PHE A 333 7.20 6.51 -14.96
N ASP A 334 6.70 7.72 -15.14
CA ASP A 334 7.39 8.94 -14.72
C ASP A 334 7.01 9.31 -13.29
N HIS A 335 7.96 9.13 -12.38
CA HIS A 335 7.80 9.45 -10.96
C HIS A 335 7.65 10.95 -10.65
N GLU A 336 7.97 11.84 -11.59
CA GLU A 336 7.90 13.29 -11.39
C GLU A 336 6.56 13.88 -11.83
N THR A 337 6.04 13.44 -12.98
CA THR A 337 4.77 13.93 -13.55
C THR A 337 3.59 13.01 -13.28
N GLY A 338 3.84 11.74 -12.94
CA GLY A 338 2.82 10.71 -12.85
C GLY A 338 2.28 10.24 -14.20
N GLY A 339 2.90 10.65 -15.31
CA GLY A 339 2.60 10.15 -16.65
C GLY A 339 3.32 8.84 -16.98
N PHE A 340 3.17 8.39 -18.21
CA PHE A 340 3.86 7.20 -18.73
C PHE A 340 4.49 7.45 -20.09
N TYR A 341 5.60 6.79 -20.36
CA TYR A 341 6.26 6.74 -21.65
C TYR A 341 6.10 5.36 -22.30
N ASP A 342 5.97 5.32 -23.62
CA ASP A 342 6.05 4.07 -24.38
C ASP A 342 7.50 3.60 -24.53
N GLN A 343 7.68 2.42 -25.12
CA GLN A 343 9.00 1.83 -25.38
C GLN A 343 9.90 2.68 -26.30
N ARG A 344 9.37 3.72 -26.95
CA ARG A 344 10.10 4.66 -27.81
C ARG A 344 10.37 6.00 -27.10
N GLY A 345 10.07 6.10 -25.80
CA GLY A 345 10.24 7.32 -25.01
C GLY A 345 9.20 8.40 -25.31
N ARG A 346 8.05 8.05 -25.93
CA ARG A 346 6.97 9.01 -26.22
C ARG A 346 5.95 9.00 -25.10
N LEU A 347 5.49 10.18 -24.68
CA LEU A 347 4.44 10.30 -23.67
C LEU A 347 3.16 9.61 -24.14
N VAL A 348 2.63 8.70 -23.33
CA VAL A 348 1.36 8.03 -23.54
C VAL A 348 0.23 8.94 -23.07
N LYS A 349 -0.41 9.63 -24.02
CA LYS A 349 -1.44 10.63 -23.72
C LYS A 349 -2.59 10.06 -22.90
N GLY A 350 -2.95 10.78 -21.83
CA GLY A 350 -4.08 10.43 -20.98
C GLY A 350 -3.85 9.25 -20.06
N LEU A 351 -2.67 8.63 -20.02
CA LEU A 351 -2.35 7.57 -19.06
C LEU A 351 -1.56 8.16 -17.88
N TYR A 352 -2.08 7.98 -16.67
CA TYR A 352 -1.45 8.48 -15.44
C TYR A 352 -1.46 7.44 -14.32
N GLY A 353 -0.57 7.58 -13.35
CA GLY A 353 -0.38 6.65 -12.25
C GLY A 353 -0.20 7.36 -10.92
N ALA A 354 -0.74 6.79 -9.85
CA ALA A 354 -0.48 7.28 -8.49
C ALA A 354 -0.55 6.16 -7.44
N GLY A 355 -0.03 6.45 -6.24
CA GLY A 355 -0.10 5.56 -5.08
C GLY A 355 1.12 4.67 -4.93
N ILE A 356 1.02 3.63 -4.10
CA ILE A 356 2.14 2.70 -3.84
C ILE A 356 2.63 1.96 -5.11
N ALA A 357 1.75 1.79 -6.10
CA ALA A 357 2.08 1.24 -7.41
C ALA A 357 2.95 2.18 -8.25
N PHE A 358 2.80 3.49 -8.03
CA PHE A 358 3.32 4.58 -8.85
C PHE A 358 3.69 5.76 -7.94
N PRO A 359 4.65 5.58 -7.02
CA PRO A 359 4.94 6.58 -5.99
C PRO A 359 5.75 7.74 -6.56
N GLU A 360 5.63 8.92 -5.96
CA GLU A 360 6.51 10.05 -6.28
C GLU A 360 7.96 9.71 -5.87
N ARG A 361 8.93 10.06 -6.73
CA ARG A 361 10.34 9.99 -6.37
C ARG A 361 10.71 11.24 -5.59
N THR A 362 11.31 11.06 -4.42
CA THR A 362 11.77 12.15 -3.55
C THR A 362 13.26 12.04 -3.31
N VAL A 363 13.93 13.19 -3.22
CA VAL A 363 15.35 13.27 -2.87
C VAL A 363 15.46 14.09 -1.60
N ASP A 364 16.07 13.54 -0.56
CA ASP A 364 16.30 14.26 0.68
C ASP A 364 17.50 15.23 0.57
N PRO A 365 17.69 16.16 1.53
CA PRO A 365 18.81 17.11 1.50
C PRO A 365 20.21 16.47 1.49
N HIS A 366 20.34 15.18 1.83
CA HIS A 366 21.59 14.43 1.75
C HIS A 366 21.76 13.70 0.40
N GLY A 367 20.83 13.87 -0.54
CA GLY A 367 20.87 13.24 -1.85
C GLY A 367 20.34 11.79 -1.86
N ASN A 368 19.78 11.29 -0.75
CA ASN A 368 19.20 9.95 -0.75
C ASN A 368 17.88 9.96 -1.52
N VAL A 369 17.71 8.95 -2.36
CA VAL A 369 16.51 8.77 -3.17
C VAL A 369 15.56 7.81 -2.46
N GLU A 370 14.33 8.26 -2.25
CA GLU A 370 13.22 7.45 -1.72
C GLU A 370 11.97 7.59 -2.59
N TYR A 371 11.00 6.71 -2.36
CA TYR A 371 9.70 6.76 -3.01
C TYR A 371 8.62 7.04 -1.97
N ALA A 372 7.83 8.10 -2.22
CA ALA A 372 6.88 8.63 -1.28
C ALA A 372 5.63 7.74 -1.16
N VAL A 373 5.59 6.90 -0.13
CA VAL A 373 4.46 6.01 0.15
C VAL A 373 3.78 6.41 1.45
N GLY A 374 2.53 6.86 1.35
CA GLY A 374 1.73 7.28 2.49
C GLY A 374 0.54 8.12 2.08
N PHE A 375 -0.51 8.16 2.90
CA PHE A 375 -1.80 8.78 2.54
C PHE A 375 -1.60 10.25 2.14
N PHE A 376 -1.04 11.05 3.05
CA PHE A 376 -0.82 12.47 2.80
C PHE A 376 0.22 12.73 1.70
N LYS A 377 1.19 11.83 1.53
CA LYS A 377 2.16 11.89 0.42
C LYS A 377 1.47 11.73 -0.93
N PHE A 378 0.54 10.76 -1.06
CA PHE A 378 -0.27 10.63 -2.27
C PHE A 378 -1.09 11.89 -2.53
N MET A 379 -1.73 12.46 -1.51
CA MET A 379 -2.47 13.71 -1.66
C MET A 379 -1.58 14.88 -2.12
N LYS A 380 -0.38 15.03 -1.55
CA LYS A 380 0.60 16.06 -1.96
C LYS A 380 1.03 15.89 -3.41
N PHE A 381 1.42 14.67 -3.80
CA PHE A 381 1.80 14.37 -5.17
C PHE A 381 0.67 14.69 -6.14
N ILE A 382 -0.53 14.13 -5.90
CA ILE A 382 -1.69 14.30 -6.79
C ILE A 382 -2.08 15.77 -6.90
N LYS A 383 -2.07 16.55 -5.81
CA LYS A 383 -2.33 18.00 -5.87
C LYS A 383 -1.35 18.74 -6.78
N ARG A 384 -0.08 18.32 -6.79
CA ARG A 384 0.98 18.91 -7.63
C ARG A 384 0.77 18.59 -9.10
N VAL A 385 0.48 17.34 -9.44
CA VAL A 385 0.50 16.86 -10.84
C VAL A 385 -0.87 16.87 -11.53
N CYS A 386 -1.97 16.69 -10.79
CA CYS A 386 -3.32 16.67 -11.34
C CYS A 386 -3.67 17.89 -12.22
N PRO A 387 -3.25 19.14 -11.91
CA PRO A 387 -3.51 20.27 -12.79
C PRO A 387 -2.98 20.08 -14.22
N GLN A 388 -1.81 19.45 -14.34
CA GLN A 388 -1.19 19.17 -15.64
C GLN A 388 -1.93 18.04 -16.36
N TRP A 389 -2.41 17.02 -15.64
CA TRP A 389 -3.20 15.93 -16.20
C TRP A 389 -4.53 16.41 -16.80
N VAL A 390 -5.13 17.44 -16.18
CA VAL A 390 -6.39 18.04 -16.65
C VAL A 390 -6.17 18.92 -17.88
N ALA A 391 -5.04 19.63 -17.95
CA ALA A 391 -4.70 20.54 -19.04
C ALA A 391 -4.19 19.82 -20.31
N ALA A 392 -3.56 18.66 -20.16
CA ALA A 392 -3.10 17.78 -21.24
C ALA A 392 -4.24 16.96 -21.83
#